data_AF-A0A4C1SPP9-F1
#
_entry.id   AF-A0A4C1SPP9-F1
#
_cell.length_a   1.000
_cell.length_b   1.000
_cell.length_c   1.000
_cell.angle_alpha   90.00
_cell.angle_beta   90.00
_cell.angle_gamma   90.00
#
_symmetry.space_group_name_H-M   'P 1'
#
loop_
_entity.id
_entity.type
_entity.pdbx_description
1 polymer ?
#
loop_
_entity_poly.entity_id
_entity_poly.type
_entity_poly.pdbx_seq_one_letter_code
_entity_poly.pdbx_strand_id
1 'polypeptide(L)'
;MKYIDNPVIEETSVAKILMNKFPAVFSNKLGKLNKFKVQLQLKPDAKPIFFKPRPVPFALKPKVDEALDKLIETGILKSVNYSDYATPITPVLKSDGTVRVCGDYSVTLNKVLHIDNKRG
;
A
#
# COMPACT_ATOMS: atom_id res chain seq x y z
N MET A 1 -2.54 13.10 24.72
CA MET A 1 -3.73 12.26 24.98
C MET A 1 -3.29 11.20 25.98
N LYS A 2 -3.65 11.35 27.25
CA LYS A 2 -3.24 10.44 28.34
C LYS A 2 -4.14 9.21 28.26
N TYR A 3 -3.54 8.01 28.17
CA TYR A 3 -4.27 6.75 28.30
C TYR A 3 -4.85 6.70 29.72
N ILE A 4 -6.17 6.61 29.81
CA ILE A 4 -6.91 6.42 31.05
C ILE A 4 -6.75 4.95 31.44
N ASP A 5 -6.62 4.72 32.74
CA ASP A 5 -6.30 3.47 33.41
C ASP A 5 -7.02 2.25 32.82
N ASN A 6 -6.26 1.14 32.69
CA ASN A 6 -6.76 -0.17 32.29
C ASN A 6 -7.97 -0.56 33.18
N PRO A 7 -9.20 -0.63 32.65
CA PRO A 7 -10.27 -1.26 33.38
C PRO A 7 -9.96 -2.75 33.45
N VAL A 8 -10.06 -3.34 34.64
CA VAL A 8 -9.97 -4.79 34.85
C VAL A 8 -11.07 -5.44 34.01
N ILE A 9 -10.68 -6.04 32.88
CA ILE A 9 -11.63 -6.71 31.97
C ILE A 9 -11.95 -8.08 32.56
N GLU A 10 -13.16 -8.24 33.10
CA GLU A 10 -13.76 -9.54 33.41
C GLU A 10 -13.58 -10.54 32.26
N GLU A 11 -13.33 -11.79 32.62
CA GLU A 11 -12.73 -12.80 31.72
C GLU A 11 -13.60 -13.29 30.56
N THR A 12 -14.77 -12.68 30.31
CA THR A 12 -15.67 -13.00 29.19
C THR A 12 -16.13 -11.75 28.44
N SER A 13 -15.20 -10.86 28.09
CA SER A 13 -15.54 -9.77 27.17
C SER A 13 -15.91 -10.33 25.79
N VAL A 14 -16.96 -9.78 25.19
CA VAL A 14 -17.40 -10.09 23.81
C VAL A 14 -16.22 -10.00 22.83
N ALA A 15 -15.27 -9.09 23.08
CA ALA A 15 -14.03 -8.97 22.30
C ALA A 15 -13.19 -10.26 22.30
N LYS A 16 -12.95 -10.89 23.46
CA LYS A 16 -12.23 -12.18 23.53
C LYS A 16 -12.95 -13.28 22.74
N ILE A 17 -14.29 -13.35 22.85
CA ILE A 17 -15.10 -14.33 22.11
C ILE A 17 -14.94 -14.13 20.59
N LEU A 18 -15.04 -12.88 20.12
CA LEU A 18 -14.90 -12.55 18.70
C LEU A 18 -13.47 -12.81 18.18
N MET A 19 -12.45 -12.47 18.96
CA MET A 19 -11.05 -12.73 18.60
C MET A 19 -10.77 -14.23 18.47
N ASN A 20 -11.29 -15.05 19.39
CA ASN A 20 -11.15 -16.51 19.34
C ASN A 20 -11.95 -17.13 18.19
N LYS A 21 -13.15 -16.59 17.90
CA LYS A 21 -14.01 -17.08 16.82
C LYS A 21 -13.50 -16.70 15.43
N PHE A 22 -12.88 -15.52 15.29
CA PHE A 22 -12.42 -14.97 14.01
C PHE A 22 -10.95 -14.53 14.05
N PRO A 23 -10.01 -15.41 14.40
CA PRO A 23 -8.62 -15.01 14.66
C PRO A 23 -7.93 -14.40 13.44
N ALA A 24 -8.33 -14.78 12.22
CA ALA A 24 -7.80 -14.20 10.99
C ALA A 24 -8.14 -12.71 10.83
N VAL A 25 -9.33 -12.28 11.26
CA VAL A 25 -9.79 -10.88 11.18
C VAL A 25 -8.99 -9.98 12.11
N PHE A 26 -8.58 -10.51 13.26
CA PHE A 26 -7.81 -9.80 14.28
C PHE A 26 -6.30 -10.08 14.19
N SER A 27 -5.84 -10.71 13.12
CA SER A 27 -4.41 -10.97 12.94
C SER A 27 -3.66 -9.70 12.56
N ASN A 28 -2.43 -9.53 13.06
CA ASN A 28 -1.54 -8.44 12.65
C ASN A 28 -0.90 -8.67 11.26
N LYS A 29 -1.37 -9.66 10.51
CA LYS A 29 -0.86 -10.01 9.17
C LYS A 29 -1.69 -9.31 8.11
N LEU A 30 -1.05 -8.95 7.01
CA LEU A 30 -1.75 -8.38 5.86
C LEU A 30 -2.65 -9.46 5.22
N GLY A 31 -3.94 -9.15 5.10
CA GLY A 31 -4.89 -10.00 4.37
C GLY A 31 -4.74 -9.85 2.85
N LYS A 32 -5.23 -10.84 2.10
CA LYS A 32 -5.28 -10.81 0.63
C LYS A 32 -6.70 -11.03 0.15
N LEU A 33 -7.26 -10.05 -0.56
CA LEU A 33 -8.53 -10.22 -1.26
C LEU A 33 -8.33 -11.19 -2.44
N ASN A 34 -9.02 -12.33 -2.40
CA ASN A 34 -8.90 -13.39 -3.40
C ASN A 34 -10.21 -13.67 -4.15
N LYS A 35 -11.26 -12.85 -3.94
CA LYS A 35 -12.59 -13.06 -4.51
C LYS A 35 -12.71 -12.56 -5.96
N PHE A 36 -11.97 -11.52 -6.32
CA PHE A 36 -11.93 -10.97 -7.66
C PHE A 36 -10.60 -10.25 -7.91
N LYS A 37 -10.34 -9.95 -9.19
CA LYS A 37 -9.23 -9.09 -9.60
C LYS A 37 -9.77 -7.72 -9.96
N VAL A 38 -9.07 -6.67 -9.54
CA VAL A 38 -9.36 -5.31 -9.99
C VAL A 38 -8.85 -5.16 -11.42
N GLN A 39 -9.70 -4.66 -12.32
CA GLN A 39 -9.33 -4.27 -13.67
C GLN A 39 -9.39 -2.75 -13.77
N LEU A 40 -8.31 -2.15 -14.28
CA LEU A 40 -8.24 -0.72 -14.53
C LEU A 40 -8.57 -0.47 -16.01
N GLN A 41 -9.67 0.25 -16.27
CA GLN A 41 -10.06 0.61 -17.63
C GLN A 41 -9.24 1.82 -18.09
N LEU A 42 -8.65 1.73 -19.26
CA LEU A 42 -7.91 2.83 -19.88
C LEU A 42 -8.79 3.51 -20.94
N LYS A 43 -8.48 4.77 -21.26
CA LYS A 43 -9.09 5.48 -22.39
C LYS A 43 -8.78 4.74 -23.70
N PRO A 44 -9.66 4.77 -24.73
CA PRO A 44 -9.50 3.99 -25.96
C PRO A 44 -8.13 4.12 -26.65
N ASP A 45 -7.54 5.31 -26.66
CA ASP A 45 -6.25 5.59 -27.30
C ASP A 45 -5.09 5.74 -26.30
N ALA A 46 -5.21 5.13 -25.12
CA ALA A 46 -4.19 5.18 -24.09
C ALA A 46 -2.86 4.58 -24.58
N LYS A 47 -1.80 5.38 -24.51
CA LYS A 47 -0.42 4.92 -24.75
C LYS A 47 0.30 4.71 -23.42
N PRO A 48 1.21 3.71 -23.32
CA PRO A 48 2.04 3.55 -22.15
C PRO A 48 2.86 4.80 -21.84
N ILE A 49 2.93 5.14 -20.55
CA ILE A 49 3.77 6.24 -20.06
C ILE A 49 4.86 5.63 -19.19
N PHE A 50 6.10 5.71 -19.68
CA PHE A 50 7.29 5.33 -18.94
C PHE A 50 7.98 6.58 -18.41
N PHE A 51 7.98 6.75 -17.09
CA PHE A 51 8.63 7.86 -16.42
C PHE A 51 9.85 7.38 -15.63
N LYS A 52 11.02 7.99 -15.87
CA LYS A 52 12.28 7.61 -15.21
C LYS A 52 12.22 7.85 -13.69
N PRO A 53 12.84 7.00 -12.86
CA PRO A 53 12.89 7.21 -11.41
C PRO A 53 13.45 8.60 -11.06
N ARG A 54 12.86 9.24 -10.04
CA ARG A 54 13.40 10.49 -9.49
C ARG A 54 14.64 10.19 -8.63
N PRO A 55 15.64 11.09 -8.60
CA PRO A 55 16.78 10.93 -7.70
C PRO A 55 16.33 10.84 -6.24
N VAL A 56 16.85 9.83 -5.53
CA VAL A 56 16.65 9.69 -4.08
C VAL A 56 17.90 10.21 -3.37
N PRO A 57 17.77 11.12 -2.39
CA PRO A 57 18.89 11.58 -1.57
C PRO A 57 19.67 10.41 -0.99
N PHE A 58 21.01 10.49 -0.99
CA PHE A 58 21.88 9.39 -0.56
C PHE A 58 21.52 8.85 0.83
N ALA A 59 21.27 9.75 1.79
CA ALA A 59 20.89 9.39 3.15
C ALA A 59 19.54 8.64 3.28
N LEU A 60 18.65 8.75 2.28
CA LEU A 60 17.35 8.09 2.28
C LEU A 60 17.36 6.76 1.53
N LYS A 61 18.37 6.49 0.68
CA LYS A 61 18.43 5.26 -0.13
C LYS A 61 18.25 3.98 0.70
N PRO A 62 18.98 3.75 1.80
CA PRO A 62 18.83 2.51 2.58
C PRO A 62 17.41 2.31 3.12
N LYS A 63 16.74 3.39 3.53
CA LYS A 63 15.37 3.34 4.05
C LYS A 63 14.33 3.11 2.94
N VAL A 64 14.61 3.60 1.73
CA VAL A 64 13.76 3.33 0.57
C VAL A 64 13.88 1.86 0.17
N ASP A 65 15.10 1.33 0.13
CA ASP A 65 15.36 -0.07 -0.20
C ASP A 65 14.66 -1.01 0.82
N GLU A 66 14.83 -0.75 2.12
CA GLU A 66 14.14 -1.51 3.19
C GLU A 66 12.61 -1.48 3.04
N ALA A 67 12.04 -0.32 2.69
CA ALA A 67 10.61 -0.19 2.47
C ALA A 67 10.14 -0.97 1.23
N LEU A 68 10.92 -0.98 0.15
CA LEU A 68 10.63 -1.75 -1.06
C LEU A 68 10.71 -3.25 -0.80
N ASP A 69 11.74 -3.72 -0.10
CA ASP A 69 11.92 -5.12 0.26
C ASP A 69 10.73 -5.62 1.10
N LYS A 70 10.32 -4.86 2.11
CA LYS A 70 9.13 -5.19 2.92
C LYS A 70 7.85 -5.27 2.08
N LEU A 71 7.68 -4.41 1.09
CA LEU A 71 6.53 -4.47 0.17
C LEU A 71 6.56 -5.71 -0.73
N ILE A 72 7.74 -6.18 -1.12
CA ILE A 72 7.92 -7.42 -1.88
C ILE A 72 7.66 -8.64 -0.98
N GLU A 73 8.24 -8.68 0.22
CA GLU A 73 8.07 -9.76 1.20
C GLU A 73 6.60 -9.94 1.61
N THR A 74 5.88 -8.82 1.80
CA THR A 74 4.44 -8.85 2.12
C THR A 74 3.54 -9.16 0.90
N GLY A 75 4.13 -9.27 -0.29
CA GLY A 75 3.42 -9.59 -1.53
C GLY A 75 2.58 -8.45 -2.09
N ILE A 76 2.80 -7.20 -1.63
CA ILE A 76 2.16 -6.01 -2.19
C ILE A 76 2.79 -5.68 -3.55
N LEU A 77 4.12 -5.76 -3.64
CA LEU A 77 4.87 -5.58 -4.88
C LEU A 77 5.41 -6.92 -5.39
N LYS A 78 5.60 -6.99 -6.70
CA LYS A 78 6.29 -8.09 -7.37
C LYS A 78 7.30 -7.50 -8.34
N SER A 79 8.53 -8.02 -8.32
CA SER A 79 9.55 -7.66 -9.30
C SER A 79 9.16 -8.12 -10.71
N VAL A 80 9.44 -7.28 -11.70
CA VAL A 80 9.25 -7.55 -13.13
C VAL A 80 10.51 -7.17 -13.88
N ASN A 81 10.87 -7.94 -14.90
CA ASN A 81 12.07 -7.66 -15.71
C ASN A 81 11.85 -6.49 -16.68
N TYR A 82 10.63 -6.38 -17.23
CA TYR A 82 10.29 -5.41 -18.26
C TYR A 82 8.85 -4.90 -18.07
N SER A 83 8.62 -3.64 -18.40
CA SER A 83 7.30 -3.00 -18.39
C SER A 83 7.31 -1.78 -19.31
N ASP A 84 6.28 -1.64 -20.14
CA ASP A 84 6.07 -0.43 -20.95
C ASP A 84 5.59 0.77 -20.12
N TYR A 85 5.08 0.51 -18.91
CA TYR A 85 4.65 1.51 -17.95
C TYR A 85 5.65 1.62 -16.80
N ALA A 86 5.99 2.84 -16.41
CA ALA A 86 6.77 3.08 -15.20
C ALA A 86 6.36 4.40 -14.56
N THR A 87 6.12 4.36 -13.25
CA THR A 87 5.74 5.51 -12.44
C THR A 87 6.86 5.76 -11.42
N PRO A 88 7.33 7.00 -11.22
CA PRO A 88 8.37 7.23 -10.24
C PRO A 88 7.79 7.06 -8.84
N ILE A 89 8.65 6.66 -7.90
CA ILE A 89 8.31 6.66 -6.49
C ILE A 89 8.51 8.04 -5.87
N THR A 90 7.70 8.35 -4.87
CA THR A 90 7.82 9.49 -3.97
C THR A 90 8.04 8.94 -2.55
N PRO A 91 9.28 8.94 -2.03
CA PRO A 91 9.55 8.54 -0.66
C PRO A 91 9.09 9.63 0.32
N VAL A 92 8.33 9.23 1.34
CA VAL A 92 7.83 10.12 2.39
C VAL A 92 8.40 9.68 3.72
N LEU A 93 9.27 10.51 4.32
CA LEU A 93 9.79 10.28 5.66
C LEU A 93 8.68 10.48 6.69
N LYS A 94 8.47 9.48 7.54
CA LYS A 94 7.53 9.52 8.65
C LYS A 94 8.20 10.07 9.92
N SER A 95 7.38 10.48 10.89
CA SER A 95 7.84 10.94 12.20
C SER A 95 8.56 9.86 13.01
N ASP A 96 8.27 8.58 12.75
CA ASP A 96 8.96 7.43 13.36
C ASP A 96 10.33 7.13 12.72
N GLY A 97 10.75 7.95 11.75
CA GLY A 97 12.03 7.81 11.05
C GLY A 97 12.02 6.79 9.90
N THR A 98 10.92 6.07 9.67
CA THR A 98 10.77 5.15 8.53
C THR A 98 10.35 5.88 7.25
N VAL A 99 10.50 5.23 6.09
CA VAL A 99 10.05 5.79 4.80
C VAL A 99 8.83 5.04 4.30
N ARG A 100 7.81 5.79 3.85
CA ARG A 100 6.71 5.26 3.05
C ARG A 100 6.99 5.50 1.58
N VAL A 101 6.97 4.43 0.79
CA VAL A 101 7.07 4.51 -0.67
C VAL A 101 5.66 4.66 -1.27
N CYS A 102 5.47 5.70 -2.08
CA CYS A 102 4.23 5.94 -2.82
C CYS A 102 4.54 6.06 -4.32
N GLY A 103 3.67 5.55 -5.20
CA GLY A 103 3.77 5.82 -6.63
C GLY A 103 3.15 7.18 -6.98
N ASP A 104 3.85 8.02 -7.75
CA ASP A 104 3.30 9.27 -8.28
C ASP A 104 2.48 9.02 -9.55
N TYR A 105 1.32 8.41 -9.42
CA TYR A 105 0.46 8.06 -10.56
C TYR A 105 -0.13 9.28 -11.29
N SER A 106 0.00 10.48 -10.71
CA SER A 106 -0.50 11.74 -11.29
C SER A 106 0.19 12.07 -12.62
N VAL A 107 1.47 11.72 -12.76
CA VAL A 107 2.26 12.01 -13.96
C VAL A 107 2.16 10.93 -15.03
N THR A 108 1.55 9.77 -14.71
CA THR A 108 1.48 8.57 -15.55
C THR A 108 0.04 8.03 -15.68
N LEU A 109 -0.31 6.99 -14.91
CA LEU A 109 -1.52 6.18 -15.05
C LEU A 109 -2.80 7.02 -14.99
N ASN A 110 -2.87 8.01 -14.09
CA ASN A 110 -4.06 8.85 -13.92
C ASN A 110 -4.41 9.67 -15.18
N LYS A 111 -3.44 9.92 -16.06
CA LYS A 111 -3.68 10.64 -17.33
C LYS A 111 -4.45 9.81 -18.34
N VAL A 112 -4.30 8.49 -18.28
CA VAL A 112 -4.80 7.53 -19.27
C VAL A 112 -5.91 6.63 -18.73
N LEU A 113 -6.19 6.69 -17.42
CA LEU A 113 -7.28 5.96 -16.78
C LEU A 113 -8.65 6.49 -17.24
N HIS A 114 -9.58 5.59 -17.53
CA HIS A 114 -11.00 5.91 -17.69
C HIS A 114 -11.61 6.02 -16.28
N ILE A 115 -12.06 7.23 -15.92
CA ILE A 115 -12.66 7.47 -14.61
C ILE A 115 -14.16 7.20 -14.73
N ASP A 116 -14.61 6.11 -14.10
CA ASP A 116 -16.03 5.85 -13.95
C ASP A 116 -16.61 6.84 -12.94
N ASN A 117 -17.30 7.88 -13.42
CA ASN A 117 -17.99 8.86 -12.59
C ASN A 117 -19.26 8.31 -11.93
N LYS A 118 -19.28 7.04 -11.54
CA LYS A 118 -20.35 6.50 -10.70
C LYS A 118 -20.07 6.91 -9.25
N ARG A 119 -20.44 8.15 -8.92
CA ARG A 119 -20.69 8.53 -7.53
C ARG A 119 -21.86 7.67 -7.05
N GLY A 120 -21.56 6.69 -6.21
CA GLY A 120 -22.55 6.07 -5.33
C GLY A 120 -22.90 7.01 -4.19
#